data_AF-A0A968GMI6-F1
#
_entry.id   AF-A0A968GMI6-F1
#
_cell.length_a   1.000
_cell.length_b   1.000
_cell.length_c   1.000
_cell.angle_alpha   90.00
_cell.angle_beta   90.00
_cell.angle_gamma   90.00
#
_symmetry.space_group_name_H-M   'P 1'
#
loop_
_entity.id
_entity.type
_entity.pdbx_description
1 polymer ?
#
loop_
_entity_poly.entity_id
_entity_poly.type
_entity_poly.pdbx_seq_one_letter_code
_entity_poly.pdbx_strand_id
1 'polypeptide(L)'
;MGDGNINLDVGSQTCSDKLTLPGPSYNQEPYPFPPEMPDVPDACGQTPNPPTNDKKTKKSILYPGYYSDFPPTKGAYKDVYTSDIELYPGIYCLGTDFSLTNNQYVHGNNVLVYMKPGNEFSIQGGTVLLSGRDDGDYEGYVMIVDSNFTGQTPNCIVNGAATTSFTGTILAPYCDVEIDGGGKTTSYSAQIIGFTVKVTGSQAVNLVYSQDDSAQNEPKVGLMR
;
A
#
# COMPACT_ATOMS: atom_id res chain seq x y z
N MET A 1 -17.04 21.99 -10.49
CA MET A 1 -16.93 20.65 -11.09
C MET A 1 -15.54 20.61 -11.68
N GLY A 2 -14.63 19.87 -11.05
CA GLY A 2 -13.23 19.79 -11.48
C GLY A 2 -13.08 18.55 -12.34
N ASP A 3 -12.69 18.72 -13.60
CA ASP A 3 -12.41 17.64 -14.52
C ASP A 3 -11.00 17.10 -14.21
N GLY A 4 -10.92 16.10 -13.33
CA GLY A 4 -9.69 15.35 -13.10
C GLY A 4 -9.44 14.40 -14.28
N ASN A 5 -8.25 14.48 -14.89
CA ASN A 5 -7.82 13.54 -15.91
C ASN A 5 -7.17 12.32 -15.26
N ILE A 6 -7.71 11.12 -15.50
CA ILE A 6 -7.02 9.87 -15.18
C ILE A 6 -6.19 9.49 -16.40
N ASN A 7 -4.86 9.52 -16.27
CA ASN A 7 -3.97 8.97 -17.29
C ASN A 7 -3.62 7.54 -16.88
N LEU A 8 -4.10 6.58 -17.67
CA LEU A 8 -3.70 5.18 -17.58
C LEU A 8 -2.56 4.97 -18.56
N ASP A 9 -1.34 4.82 -18.06
CA ASP A 9 -0.17 4.52 -18.89
C ASP A 9 0.28 3.08 -18.60
N VAL A 10 0.13 2.21 -19.59
CA VAL A 10 0.71 0.86 -19.54
C VAL A 10 2.09 0.99 -20.16
N GLY A 11 3.13 0.91 -19.32
CA GLY A 11 4.52 1.11 -19.74
C GLY A 11 4.93 0.15 -20.86
N SER A 12 4.78 0.57 -22.12
CA SER A 12 5.29 -0.04 -23.36
C SER A 12 5.16 -1.57 -23.55
N GLN A 13 4.35 -2.29 -22.77
CA GLN A 13 4.08 -3.70 -23.03
C GLN A 13 2.85 -3.82 -23.93
N THR A 14 3.07 -4.23 -25.18
CA THR A 14 2.01 -4.90 -25.93
C THR A 14 1.65 -6.16 -25.14
N CYS A 15 0.39 -6.32 -24.71
CA CYS A 15 -0.12 -7.59 -24.19
C CYS A 15 0.02 -8.67 -25.28
N SER A 16 1.20 -9.26 -25.42
CA SER A 16 1.55 -10.22 -26.47
C SER A 16 1.49 -11.66 -25.97
N ASP A 17 1.28 -11.85 -24.66
CA ASP A 17 0.88 -13.15 -24.17
C ASP A 17 -0.61 -13.33 -24.42
N LYS A 18 -0.90 -14.34 -25.23
CA LYS A 18 -2.23 -14.91 -25.34
C LYS A 18 -2.61 -15.36 -23.93
N LEU A 19 -3.30 -14.50 -23.20
CA LEU A 19 -3.94 -14.86 -21.95
C LEU A 19 -4.94 -15.95 -22.32
N THR A 20 -4.57 -17.22 -22.12
CA THR A 20 -5.53 -18.32 -22.10
C THR A 20 -6.37 -18.09 -20.86
N LEU A 21 -7.40 -17.26 -21.02
CA LEU A 21 -8.49 -17.20 -20.08
C LEU A 21 -8.99 -18.64 -19.95
N PRO A 22 -8.94 -19.25 -18.75
CA PRO A 22 -9.58 -20.53 -18.57
C PRO A 22 -11.03 -20.38 -19.02
N GLY A 23 -11.51 -21.32 -19.83
CA GLY A 23 -12.89 -21.31 -20.29
C GLY A 23 -13.82 -21.22 -19.08
N PRO A 24 -14.99 -20.58 -19.21
CA PRO A 24 -15.91 -20.42 -18.08
C PRO A 24 -16.22 -21.80 -17.49
N SER A 25 -15.80 -22.02 -16.25
CA SER A 25 -16.13 -23.23 -15.52
C SER A 25 -17.50 -23.06 -14.87
N TYR A 26 -18.47 -23.83 -15.34
CA TYR A 26 -19.83 -23.85 -14.81
C TYR A 26 -19.86 -24.70 -13.52
N ASN A 27 -20.71 -24.32 -12.55
CA ASN A 27 -20.87 -24.99 -11.24
C ASN A 27 -19.65 -24.96 -10.29
N GLN A 28 -18.73 -24.01 -10.46
CA GLN A 28 -17.78 -23.69 -9.39
C GLN A 28 -18.53 -23.08 -8.20
N GLU A 29 -18.07 -23.36 -6.98
CA GLU A 29 -18.46 -22.52 -5.86
C GLU A 29 -18.05 -21.07 -6.17
N PRO A 30 -18.92 -20.09 -5.89
CA PRO A 30 -18.55 -18.68 -5.96
C PRO A 30 -17.23 -18.44 -5.25
N TYR A 31 -16.36 -17.60 -5.83
CA TYR A 31 -15.12 -17.28 -5.15
C TYR A 31 -15.48 -16.61 -3.81
N PRO A 32 -15.06 -17.18 -2.67
CA PRO A 32 -15.48 -16.67 -1.38
C PRO A 32 -14.96 -15.25 -1.24
N PHE A 33 -15.86 -14.33 -0.88
CA PHE A 33 -15.41 -13.10 -0.27
C PHE A 33 -15.17 -13.41 1.21
N PRO A 34 -13.97 -13.11 1.72
CA PRO A 34 -12.95 -12.31 1.05
C PRO A 34 -11.86 -13.08 0.30
N PRO A 35 -11.08 -12.41 -0.58
CA PRO A 35 -10.00 -13.05 -1.30
C PRO A 35 -8.99 -13.70 -0.37
N GLU A 36 -8.33 -14.73 -0.89
CA GLU A 36 -7.20 -15.37 -0.26
C GLU A 36 -6.10 -14.32 -0.03
N MET A 37 -5.81 -14.06 1.24
CA MET A 37 -4.78 -13.11 1.67
C MET A 37 -3.45 -13.86 1.81
N PRO A 38 -2.30 -13.21 1.54
CA PRO A 38 -1.00 -13.74 1.94
C PRO A 38 -0.98 -14.05 3.44
N ASP A 39 -0.19 -15.06 3.83
CA ASP A 39 -0.01 -15.39 5.25
C ASP A 39 0.49 -14.18 6.04
N VAL A 40 0.18 -14.14 7.35
CA VAL A 40 0.64 -13.06 8.23
C VAL A 40 2.17 -13.11 8.33
N PRO A 41 2.89 -12.02 8.04
CA PRO A 41 4.36 -12.03 8.07
C PRO A 41 4.92 -12.37 9.45
N ASP A 42 5.99 -13.18 9.50
CA ASP A 42 6.74 -13.47 10.74
C ASP A 42 7.22 -12.19 11.45
N ALA A 43 7.49 -11.13 10.70
CA ALA A 43 7.85 -9.80 11.22
C ALA A 43 6.80 -9.23 12.19
N CYS A 44 5.53 -9.65 12.10
CA CYS A 44 4.48 -9.29 13.04
C CYS A 44 4.68 -9.82 14.47
N GLY A 45 5.55 -10.81 14.66
CA GLY A 45 5.97 -11.31 15.98
C GLY A 45 7.32 -10.76 16.45
N GLN A 46 8.01 -9.96 15.63
CA GLN A 46 9.37 -9.51 15.90
C GLN A 46 9.39 -8.09 16.46
N THR A 47 10.17 -7.88 17.52
CA THR A 47 10.43 -6.51 18.00
C THR A 47 11.46 -5.85 17.07
N PRO A 48 11.18 -4.67 16.49
CA PRO A 48 12.13 -3.97 15.66
C PRO A 48 13.42 -3.62 16.40
N ASN A 49 14.52 -3.52 15.65
CA ASN A 49 15.73 -2.90 16.20
C ASN A 49 15.45 -1.42 16.55
N PRO A 50 16.14 -0.87 17.57
CA PRO A 50 16.01 0.54 17.92
C PRO A 50 16.26 1.46 16.72
N PRO A 51 15.51 2.56 16.57
CA PRO A 51 15.65 3.47 15.43
C PRO A 51 17.00 4.19 15.47
N THR A 52 17.53 4.50 14.28
CA THR A 52 18.74 5.32 14.15
C THR A 52 18.37 6.74 13.77
N ASN A 53 18.74 7.72 14.60
CA ASN A 53 18.34 9.11 14.40
C ASN A 53 19.53 9.98 13.99
N ASP A 54 19.42 10.68 12.85
CA ASP A 54 20.35 11.72 12.43
C ASP A 54 19.84 13.10 12.86
N LYS A 55 20.51 13.66 13.89
CA LYS A 55 20.16 14.97 14.45
C LYS A 55 20.35 16.13 13.47
N LYS A 56 21.25 15.99 12.50
CA LYS A 56 21.62 17.06 11.55
C LYS A 56 20.54 17.24 10.50
N THR A 57 20.04 16.13 9.98
CA THR A 57 19.01 16.10 8.92
C THR A 57 17.60 15.98 9.48
N LYS A 58 17.43 15.68 10.78
CA LYS A 58 16.13 15.36 11.41
C LYS A 58 15.48 14.14 10.76
N LYS A 59 16.31 13.15 10.42
CA LYS A 59 15.93 11.90 9.79
C LYS A 59 15.98 10.75 10.79
N SER A 60 15.01 9.84 10.73
CA SER A 60 14.99 8.61 11.51
C SER A 60 14.93 7.39 10.60
N ILE A 61 15.77 6.40 10.85
CA ILE A 61 15.76 5.12 10.16
C ILE A 61 15.05 4.12 11.07
N LEU A 62 13.96 3.54 10.55
CA LEU A 62 13.20 2.46 11.18
C LEU A 62 13.63 1.12 10.59
N TYR A 63 13.61 0.07 11.40
CA TYR A 63 13.96 -1.28 10.96
C TYR A 63 12.71 -2.17 10.89
N PRO A 64 12.71 -3.24 10.08
CA PRO A 64 11.59 -4.18 9.99
C PRO A 64 11.17 -4.75 11.35
N GLY A 65 9.88 -5.07 11.47
CA GLY A 65 9.27 -5.65 12.67
C GLY A 65 7.90 -5.06 13.00
N TYR A 66 7.44 -5.31 14.22
CA TYR A 66 6.14 -4.89 14.73
C TYR A 66 6.16 -3.51 15.40
N TYR A 67 5.25 -2.64 14.97
CA TYR A 67 5.01 -1.31 15.52
C TYR A 67 3.57 -1.17 16.04
N SER A 68 3.42 -0.73 17.29
CA SER A 68 2.11 -0.46 17.92
C SER A 68 1.55 0.93 17.63
N ASP A 69 2.36 1.80 17.03
CA ASP A 69 2.04 3.18 16.66
C ASP A 69 2.89 3.58 15.44
N PHE A 70 2.32 4.40 14.55
CA PHE A 70 2.99 4.85 13.34
C PHE A 70 2.53 6.28 12.98
N PRO A 71 3.45 7.23 12.76
CA PRO A 71 4.87 7.16 13.11
C PRO A 71 5.11 6.82 14.59
N PRO A 72 6.12 5.98 14.90
CA PRO A 72 6.32 5.49 16.26
C PRO A 72 6.93 6.61 17.10
N THR A 73 6.15 7.17 18.02
CA THR A 73 6.55 8.31 18.87
C THR A 73 6.41 8.01 20.35
N LYS A 74 6.04 6.77 20.70
CA LYS A 74 5.86 6.33 22.08
C LYS A 74 6.97 5.39 22.51
N GLY A 75 7.16 5.29 23.83
CA GLY A 75 8.07 4.32 24.45
C GLY A 75 9.51 4.43 23.95
N ALA A 76 10.06 3.31 23.45
CA ALA A 76 11.42 3.22 22.92
C ALA A 76 11.67 4.06 21.66
N TYR A 77 10.60 4.57 21.04
CA TYR A 77 10.63 5.33 19.78
C TYR A 77 10.35 6.82 19.97
N LYS A 78 10.29 7.32 21.21
CA LYS A 78 9.98 8.73 21.53
C LYS A 78 10.87 9.77 20.87
N ASP A 79 12.09 9.38 20.49
CA ASP A 79 13.09 10.28 19.91
C ASP A 79 13.10 10.24 18.36
N VAL A 80 12.19 9.49 17.74
CA VAL A 80 12.01 9.44 16.29
C VAL A 80 11.54 10.81 15.78
N TYR A 81 12.30 11.38 14.86
CA TYR A 81 11.87 12.48 14.01
C TYR A 81 10.83 11.99 13.01
N THR A 82 9.63 12.57 13.06
CA THR A 82 8.51 12.21 12.17
C THR A 82 8.49 13.01 10.87
N SER A 83 9.36 14.02 10.74
CA SER A 83 9.49 14.85 9.55
C SER A 83 10.12 14.12 8.37
N ASP A 84 11.02 13.18 8.65
CA ASP A 84 11.72 12.38 7.65
C ASP A 84 12.02 10.99 8.23
N ILE A 85 11.32 9.98 7.71
CA ILE A 85 11.40 8.58 8.13
C ILE A 85 11.86 7.75 6.94
N GLU A 86 12.99 7.06 7.11
CA GLU A 86 13.44 6.01 6.20
C GLU A 86 13.09 4.64 6.74
N LEU A 87 12.43 3.83 5.91
CA LEU A 87 12.20 2.43 6.16
C LEU A 87 13.34 1.64 5.52
N TYR A 88 14.16 0.99 6.35
CA TYR A 88 15.14 0.01 5.88
C TYR A 88 14.44 -1.18 5.20
N PRO A 89 15.05 -1.83 4.18
CA PRO A 89 14.41 -2.93 3.48
C PRO A 89 13.87 -4.03 4.41
N GLY A 90 12.64 -4.49 4.14
CA GLY A 90 11.97 -5.56 4.87
C GLY A 90 10.49 -5.27 5.21
N ILE A 91 9.95 -6.02 6.17
CA ILE A 91 8.51 -6.03 6.46
C ILE A 91 8.20 -5.25 7.74
N TYR A 92 7.28 -4.30 7.63
CA TYR A 92 6.76 -3.46 8.71
C TYR A 92 5.35 -3.88 9.03
N CYS A 93 5.17 -4.48 10.21
CA CYS A 93 3.85 -4.90 10.67
C CYS A 93 3.28 -3.87 11.64
N LEU A 94 2.11 -3.33 11.32
CA LEU A 94 1.48 -2.26 12.08
C LEU A 94 0.26 -2.79 12.84
N GLY A 95 0.30 -2.66 14.16
CA GLY A 95 -0.87 -2.82 15.04
C GLY A 95 -1.66 -1.53 15.21
N THR A 96 -1.55 -0.61 14.24
CA THR A 96 -2.16 0.71 14.21
C THR A 96 -2.36 1.13 12.76
N ASP A 97 -3.04 2.24 12.54
CA ASP A 97 -3.20 2.81 11.21
C ASP A 97 -1.87 3.34 10.65
N PHE A 98 -1.66 3.16 9.35
CA PHE A 98 -0.62 3.90 8.63
C PHE A 98 -1.13 5.33 8.38
N SER A 99 -0.98 6.20 9.39
CA SER A 99 -1.48 7.57 9.33
C SER A 99 -0.36 8.58 9.12
N LEU A 100 -0.50 9.44 8.10
CA LEU A 100 0.44 10.53 7.84
C LEU A 100 -0.27 11.86 7.65
N THR A 101 0.38 12.92 8.11
CA THR A 101 -0.10 14.30 8.12
C THR A 101 0.91 15.22 7.44
N ASN A 102 0.56 16.49 7.29
CA ASN A 102 1.43 17.53 6.72
C ASN A 102 2.84 17.53 7.35
N ASN A 103 3.85 17.74 6.51
CA ASN A 103 5.28 17.78 6.88
C ASN A 103 5.88 16.43 7.33
N GLN A 104 5.16 15.33 7.16
CA GLN A 104 5.71 13.99 7.35
C GLN A 104 6.12 13.41 6.00
N TYR A 105 7.32 12.86 5.95
CA TYR A 105 7.89 12.22 4.78
C TYR A 105 8.34 10.81 5.15
N VAL A 106 7.79 9.80 4.49
CA VAL A 106 8.14 8.40 4.68
C VAL A 106 8.66 7.86 3.37
N HIS A 107 9.86 7.30 3.37
CA HIS A 107 10.45 6.70 2.18
C HIS A 107 11.15 5.38 2.49
N GLY A 108 11.20 4.48 1.53
CA GLY A 108 11.80 3.17 1.71
C GLY A 108 11.78 2.37 0.42
N ASN A 109 12.80 1.53 0.23
CA ASN A 109 12.88 0.66 -0.92
C ASN A 109 12.87 -0.79 -0.48
N ASN A 110 12.23 -1.66 -1.25
CA ASN A 110 12.10 -3.08 -0.95
C ASN A 110 11.44 -3.31 0.43
N VAL A 111 10.27 -2.70 0.60
CA VAL A 111 9.52 -2.72 1.86
C VAL A 111 8.09 -3.21 1.66
N LEU A 112 7.58 -3.89 2.68
CA LEU A 112 6.16 -4.21 2.81
C LEU A 112 5.61 -3.54 4.06
N VAL A 113 4.52 -2.79 3.93
CA VAL A 113 3.72 -2.32 5.07
C VAL A 113 2.50 -3.22 5.22
N TYR A 114 2.50 -4.07 6.24
CA TYR A 114 1.40 -4.94 6.60
C TYR A 114 0.61 -4.35 7.77
N MET A 115 -0.65 -4.00 7.56
CA MET A 115 -1.56 -3.54 8.62
C MET A 115 -2.36 -4.72 9.15
N LYS A 116 -2.32 -4.91 10.47
CA LYS A 116 -3.05 -5.98 11.14
C LYS A 116 -4.56 -5.74 11.09
N PRO A 117 -5.38 -6.80 11.30
CA PRO A 117 -6.83 -6.72 11.31
C PRO A 117 -7.38 -5.53 12.12
N GLY A 118 -8.21 -4.70 11.47
CA GLY A 118 -8.86 -3.55 12.08
C GLY A 118 -8.09 -2.24 12.04
N ASN A 119 -6.97 -2.19 11.30
CA ASN A 119 -6.24 -0.96 11.02
C ASN A 119 -6.34 -0.61 9.53
N GLU A 120 -6.15 0.66 9.21
CA GLU A 120 -6.28 1.22 7.86
C GLU A 120 -5.10 2.14 7.51
N PHE A 121 -5.06 2.66 6.27
CA PHE A 121 -4.13 3.72 5.91
C PHE A 121 -4.86 5.04 5.70
N SER A 122 -4.28 6.13 6.21
CA SER A 122 -4.83 7.49 6.10
C SER A 122 -3.71 8.50 5.90
N ILE A 123 -3.43 8.83 4.65
CA ILE A 123 -2.40 9.78 4.26
C ILE A 123 -3.09 11.10 3.92
N GLN A 124 -2.90 12.12 4.75
CA GLN A 124 -3.55 13.42 4.65
C GLN A 124 -2.49 14.54 4.65
N GLY A 125 -1.90 14.80 3.48
CA GLY A 125 -0.90 15.85 3.25
C GLY A 125 0.55 15.44 3.52
N GLY A 126 0.78 14.21 3.99
CA GLY A 126 2.12 13.60 4.05
C GLY A 126 2.64 13.23 2.66
N THR A 127 3.96 12.99 2.55
CA THR A 127 4.59 12.45 1.34
C THR A 127 5.05 11.02 1.61
N VAL A 128 4.71 10.10 0.71
CA VAL A 128 5.13 8.69 0.79
C VAL A 128 5.85 8.28 -0.48
N LEU A 129 7.03 7.69 -0.35
CA LEU A 129 7.80 7.13 -1.47
C LEU A 129 8.23 5.70 -1.13
N LEU A 130 7.41 4.72 -1.49
CA LEU A 130 7.67 3.32 -1.17
C LEU A 130 7.75 2.46 -2.44
N SER A 131 8.74 1.56 -2.49
CA SER A 131 8.74 0.45 -3.42
C SER A 131 8.54 -0.88 -2.69
N GLY A 132 7.66 -1.70 -3.26
CA GLY A 132 7.31 -3.02 -2.76
C GLY A 132 8.50 -3.97 -2.72
N ARG A 133 8.26 -5.12 -2.11
CA ARG A 133 9.25 -6.20 -2.04
C ARG A 133 9.60 -6.71 -3.43
N ASP A 134 10.87 -7.04 -3.66
CA ASP A 134 11.35 -7.63 -4.92
C ASP A 134 11.68 -9.13 -4.80
N ASP A 135 11.39 -9.74 -3.64
CA ASP A 135 11.66 -11.15 -3.36
C ASP A 135 10.77 -11.75 -2.25
N GLY A 136 10.70 -13.08 -2.23
CA GLY A 136 9.99 -13.87 -1.22
C GLY A 136 8.48 -13.92 -1.41
N ASP A 137 7.75 -14.42 -0.41
CA ASP A 137 6.30 -14.65 -0.48
C ASP A 137 5.46 -13.36 -0.66
N TYR A 138 6.10 -12.19 -0.50
CA TYR A 138 5.49 -10.88 -0.63
C TYR A 138 6.02 -10.09 -1.84
N GLU A 139 6.74 -10.73 -2.76
CA GLU A 139 7.22 -10.10 -3.99
C GLU A 139 6.10 -9.33 -4.71
N GLY A 140 6.39 -8.09 -5.09
CA GLY A 140 5.48 -7.17 -5.75
C GLY A 140 4.45 -6.51 -4.83
N TYR A 141 4.39 -6.83 -3.53
CA TYR A 141 3.52 -6.11 -2.57
C TYR A 141 4.26 -4.96 -1.90
N VAL A 142 3.62 -3.79 -1.83
CA VAL A 142 4.10 -2.63 -1.05
C VAL A 142 3.26 -2.40 0.19
N MET A 143 1.96 -2.73 0.13
CA MET A 143 1.05 -2.52 1.24
C MET A 143 -0.03 -3.61 1.27
N ILE A 144 -0.29 -4.18 2.45
CA ILE A 144 -1.36 -5.15 2.68
C ILE A 144 -2.19 -4.67 3.88
N VAL A 145 -3.49 -4.50 3.68
CA VAL A 145 -4.46 -4.26 4.76
C VAL A 145 -5.15 -5.59 5.06
N ASP A 146 -4.80 -6.18 6.20
CA ASP A 146 -5.41 -7.42 6.64
C ASP A 146 -6.84 -7.19 7.15
N SER A 147 -7.66 -8.22 7.01
CA SER A 147 -9.08 -8.15 7.31
C SER A 147 -9.41 -8.34 8.77
N ASN A 148 -10.36 -7.55 9.25
CA ASN A 148 -11.26 -7.98 10.32
C ASN A 148 -12.73 -7.92 9.89
N PHE A 149 -13.04 -8.09 8.61
CA PHE A 149 -14.35 -7.74 8.02
C PHE A 149 -15.54 -8.22 8.86
N THR A 150 -16.19 -7.26 9.51
CA THR A 150 -17.38 -7.48 10.35
C THR A 150 -18.67 -7.10 9.64
N GLY A 151 -18.61 -6.77 8.34
CA GLY A 151 -19.74 -6.27 7.53
C GLY A 151 -19.75 -4.75 7.31
N GLN A 152 -18.74 -4.02 7.80
CA GLN A 152 -18.50 -2.61 7.48
C GLN A 152 -17.13 -2.46 6.82
N THR A 153 -17.05 -1.67 5.75
CA THR A 153 -15.81 -1.36 5.05
C THR A 153 -15.16 -0.10 5.64
N PRO A 154 -13.94 -0.18 6.20
CA PRO A 154 -13.15 1.01 6.55
C PRO A 154 -12.83 1.89 5.33
N ASN A 155 -12.53 3.17 5.56
CA ASN A 155 -12.14 4.09 4.50
C ASN A 155 -10.62 4.25 4.49
N CYS A 156 -9.97 3.69 3.48
CA CYS A 156 -8.55 3.84 3.29
C CYS A 156 -8.27 5.05 2.37
N ILE A 157 -7.58 6.09 2.86
CA ILE A 157 -7.46 7.37 2.15
C ILE A 157 -6.00 7.68 1.77
N VAL A 158 -5.79 8.04 0.50
CA VAL A 158 -4.56 8.67 0.01
C VAL A 158 -4.87 10.06 -0.53
N ASN A 159 -4.71 11.06 0.32
CA ASN A 159 -4.63 12.48 -0.05
C ASN A 159 -3.21 12.97 0.24
N GLY A 160 -2.24 12.38 -0.47
CA GLY A 160 -0.82 12.70 -0.31
C GLY A 160 -0.44 14.04 -0.93
N ALA A 161 0.71 14.59 -0.52
CA ALA A 161 1.31 15.72 -1.21
C ALA A 161 1.73 15.34 -2.63
N ALA A 162 2.00 16.34 -3.48
CA ALA A 162 2.31 16.24 -4.91
C ALA A 162 3.43 15.25 -5.31
N THR A 163 4.26 14.78 -4.38
CA THR A 163 5.37 13.86 -4.64
C THR A 163 5.16 12.47 -4.07
N THR A 164 3.91 12.09 -3.75
CA THR A 164 3.60 10.74 -3.27
C THR A 164 3.68 9.72 -4.41
N SER A 165 4.33 8.58 -4.17
CA SER A 165 4.49 7.47 -5.11
C SER A 165 4.52 6.14 -4.37
N PHE A 166 3.78 5.20 -4.92
CA PHE A 166 3.81 3.78 -4.54
C PHE A 166 4.24 2.99 -5.77
N THR A 167 5.20 2.09 -5.59
CA THR A 167 5.60 1.12 -6.63
C THR A 167 5.28 -0.28 -6.12
N GLY A 168 4.44 -1.01 -6.83
CA GLY A 168 3.94 -2.34 -6.45
C GLY A 168 2.50 -2.37 -5.96
N THR A 169 2.05 -3.51 -5.42
CA THR A 169 0.64 -3.78 -5.15
C THR A 169 0.21 -3.31 -3.75
N ILE A 170 -0.87 -2.53 -3.72
CA ILE A 170 -1.66 -2.20 -2.52
C ILE A 170 -2.85 -3.15 -2.48
N LEU A 171 -2.80 -4.13 -1.58
CA LEU A 171 -3.86 -5.10 -1.34
C LEU A 171 -4.70 -4.66 -0.12
N ALA A 172 -5.85 -4.05 -0.37
CA ALA A 172 -6.78 -3.60 0.66
C ALA A 172 -8.24 -4.00 0.34
N PRO A 173 -8.54 -5.29 0.14
CA PRO A 173 -9.83 -5.75 -0.42
C PRO A 173 -11.05 -5.51 0.48
N TYR A 174 -10.84 -5.01 1.70
CA TYR A 174 -11.88 -4.69 2.68
C TYR A 174 -12.07 -3.20 2.89
N CYS A 175 -11.23 -2.37 2.27
CA CYS A 175 -11.29 -0.92 2.38
C CYS A 175 -11.99 -0.33 1.17
N ASP A 176 -12.77 0.72 1.42
CA ASP A 176 -13.11 1.70 0.39
C ASP A 176 -11.89 2.62 0.23
N VAL A 177 -11.13 2.40 -0.85
CA VAL A 177 -9.90 3.13 -1.15
C VAL A 177 -10.26 4.43 -1.87
N GLU A 178 -10.02 5.57 -1.22
CA GLU A 178 -10.18 6.90 -1.81
C GLU A 178 -8.81 7.53 -2.09
N ILE A 179 -8.60 7.93 -3.35
CA ILE A 179 -7.37 8.59 -3.81
C ILE A 179 -7.73 9.99 -4.29
N ASP A 180 -7.23 11.02 -3.61
CA ASP A 180 -7.42 12.42 -3.99
C ASP A 180 -6.15 12.99 -4.63
N GLY A 181 -6.26 13.39 -5.91
CA GLY A 181 -5.23 14.09 -6.68
C GLY A 181 -5.07 15.56 -6.28
N GLY A 182 -4.64 15.80 -5.04
CA GLY A 182 -4.51 17.12 -4.40
C GLY A 182 -3.13 17.80 -4.57
N GLY A 183 -2.60 17.87 -5.79
CA GLY A 183 -1.31 18.54 -6.06
C GLY A 183 -0.60 17.90 -7.25
N LYS A 184 0.23 18.67 -7.96
CA LYS A 184 0.95 18.28 -9.21
C LYS A 184 1.28 16.77 -9.27
N THR A 185 0.72 16.06 -10.26
CA THR A 185 1.10 14.70 -10.72
C THR A 185 1.58 13.74 -9.63
N THR A 186 0.66 13.21 -8.84
CA THR A 186 0.88 11.98 -8.07
C THR A 186 0.99 10.81 -9.05
N SER A 187 2.09 10.06 -8.99
CA SER A 187 2.34 8.92 -9.86
C SER A 187 2.28 7.64 -9.04
N TYR A 188 1.30 6.79 -9.34
CA TYR A 188 1.17 5.48 -8.72
C TYR A 188 1.68 4.46 -9.73
N SER A 189 2.86 3.89 -9.50
CA SER A 189 3.37 2.75 -10.28
C SER A 189 2.90 1.44 -9.64
N ALA A 190 1.61 1.37 -9.37
CA ALA A 190 1.04 0.45 -8.39
C ALA A 190 -0.26 -0.18 -8.88
N GLN A 191 -0.45 -1.45 -8.52
CA GLN A 191 -1.75 -2.10 -8.61
C GLN A 191 -2.52 -1.85 -7.30
N ILE A 192 -3.79 -1.44 -7.40
CA ILE A 192 -4.62 -1.15 -6.22
C ILE A 192 -5.83 -2.09 -6.22
N ILE A 193 -5.96 -2.87 -5.17
CA ILE A 193 -7.06 -3.82 -4.97
C ILE A 193 -7.83 -3.38 -3.73
N GLY A 194 -9.02 -2.80 -3.93
CA GLY A 194 -9.92 -2.33 -2.87
C GLY A 194 -11.33 -2.90 -3.02
N PHE A 195 -12.16 -2.77 -1.98
CA PHE A 195 -13.60 -3.11 -2.08
C PHE A 195 -14.30 -2.15 -3.05
N THR A 196 -14.13 -0.85 -2.80
CA THR A 196 -14.43 0.22 -3.74
C THR A 196 -13.13 0.99 -3.98
N VAL A 197 -12.84 1.37 -5.23
CA VAL A 197 -11.77 2.32 -5.53
C VAL A 197 -12.38 3.58 -6.09
N LYS A 198 -12.22 4.69 -5.38
CA LYS A 198 -12.73 6.01 -5.74
C LYS A 198 -11.54 6.93 -5.98
N VAL A 199 -11.44 7.46 -7.19
CA VAL A 199 -10.41 8.45 -7.55
C VAL A 199 -11.09 9.81 -7.71
N THR A 200 -10.67 10.76 -6.90
CA THR A 200 -11.15 12.15 -6.87
C THR A 200 -9.97 13.10 -7.08
N GLY A 201 -10.23 14.35 -7.43
CA GLY A 201 -9.18 15.36 -7.57
C GLY A 201 -9.45 16.40 -8.63
N SER A 202 -8.79 17.55 -8.51
CA SER A 202 -8.87 18.67 -9.47
C SER A 202 -7.75 18.64 -10.52
N GLN A 203 -6.79 17.73 -10.37
CA GLN A 203 -5.58 17.60 -11.20
C GLN A 203 -5.41 16.15 -11.67
N ALA A 204 -4.43 15.91 -12.57
CA ALA A 204 -4.21 14.59 -13.14
C ALA A 204 -3.66 13.57 -12.14
N VAL A 205 -4.29 12.39 -12.08
CA VAL A 205 -3.79 11.20 -11.38
C VAL A 205 -3.19 10.27 -12.42
N ASN A 206 -1.89 9.96 -12.29
CA ASN A 206 -1.20 9.03 -13.18
C ASN A 206 -1.13 7.66 -12.52
N LEU A 207 -1.83 6.69 -13.10
CA LEU A 207 -1.74 5.28 -12.71
C LEU A 207 -0.91 4.58 -13.79
N VAL A 208 0.31 4.20 -13.43
CA VAL A 208 1.24 3.49 -14.29
C VAL A 208 1.26 2.04 -13.83
N TYR A 209 0.78 1.11 -14.65
CA TYR A 209 0.89 -0.31 -14.31
C TYR A 209 2.14 -0.89 -14.96
N SER A 210 2.97 -1.55 -14.14
CA SER A 210 4.11 -2.35 -14.56
C SER A 210 3.94 -3.74 -13.97
N GLN A 211 3.88 -4.75 -14.85
CA GLN A 211 3.69 -6.14 -14.42
C GLN A 211 4.87 -6.62 -13.57
N ASP A 212 6.09 -6.26 -13.95
CA ASP A 212 7.32 -6.67 -13.27
C ASP A 212 7.43 -6.10 -11.85
N ASP A 213 6.77 -4.97 -11.58
CA ASP A 213 6.78 -4.31 -10.27
C ASP A 213 5.58 -4.73 -9.39
N SER A 214 4.60 -5.45 -9.93
CA SER A 214 3.33 -5.77 -9.25
C SER A 214 3.25 -7.24 -8.84
N ALA A 215 2.60 -7.51 -7.71
CA ALA A 215 2.38 -8.87 -7.24
C ALA A 215 1.65 -9.72 -8.29
N GLN A 216 2.23 -10.86 -8.64
CA GLN A 216 1.67 -11.80 -9.61
C GLN A 216 0.88 -12.89 -8.88
N ASN A 217 -0.45 -12.73 -8.81
CA ASN A 217 -1.33 -13.81 -8.41
C ASN A 217 -1.87 -14.50 -9.66
N GLU A 218 -1.86 -15.84 -9.69
CA GLU A 218 -2.49 -16.56 -10.80
C GLU A 218 -3.98 -16.16 -10.90
N PRO A 219 -4.50 -15.85 -12.10
CA PRO A 219 -5.86 -15.40 -12.27
C PRO A 219 -6.84 -16.52 -11.89
N LYS A 220 -7.58 -16.33 -10.80
CA LYS A 220 -8.70 -17.20 -10.40
C LYS A 220 -10.00 -16.59 -10.91
N VAL A 221 -10.74 -17.31 -11.76
CA VAL A 221 -12.04 -16.87 -12.29
C VAL A 221 -13.16 -17.52 -11.48
N GLY A 222 -14.03 -16.71 -10.88
CA GLY A 222 -15.21 -17.18 -10.15
C GLY A 222 -16.33 -16.13 -10.14
N LEU A 223 -17.57 -16.58 -10.01
CA LEU A 223 -18.71 -15.68 -9.79
C LEU A 223 -18.65 -15.15 -8.35
N MET A 224 -18.80 -13.84 -8.15
CA MET A 224 -18.92 -13.23 -6.81
C MET A 224 -20.34 -13.43 -6.26
N ARG A 225 -20.48 -13.52 -4.93
CA ARG A 225 -21.76 -13.56 -4.21
C ARG A 225 -21.97 -12.29 -3.41
#